data_AF-A0A2E5M2U7-F1
#
_entry.id   AF-A0A2E5M2U7-F1
#
_cell.length_a   1.000
_cell.length_b   1.000
_cell.length_c   1.000
_cell.angle_alpha   90.00
_cell.angle_beta   90.00
_cell.angle_gamma   90.00
#
_symmetry.space_group_name_H-M   'P 1'
#
loop_
_entity.id
_entity.type
_entity.pdbx_description
1 polymer ?
#
loop_
_entity_poly.entity_id
_entity_poly.type
_entity_poly.pdbx_seq_one_letter_code
_entity_poly.pdbx_strand_id
1 'polypeptide(L)'
;MVLAVGQPPPPNDDLWDDNSNFYGLRALSLVPDAVRDLRILSAAQYLPLDKAGDFAYRRALGREQVELLAGRVSAINECFY
;
A
#
# COMPACT_ATOMS: atom_id res chain seq x y z
N MET A 1 -22.26 7.03 -3.59
CA MET A 1 -22.58 8.21 -4.43
C MET A 1 -22.66 7.71 -5.86
N VAL A 2 -23.86 7.69 -6.45
CA VAL A 2 -24.04 7.23 -7.85
C VAL A 2 -23.63 8.37 -8.77
N LEU A 3 -22.57 8.18 -9.57
CA LEU A 3 -22.15 9.16 -10.57
C LEU A 3 -23.18 9.23 -11.70
N ALA A 4 -23.49 10.44 -12.17
CA ALA A 4 -24.34 10.61 -13.36
C ALA A 4 -23.63 10.05 -14.60
N VAL A 5 -24.39 9.40 -15.48
CA VAL A 5 -23.85 8.82 -16.73
C VAL A 5 -23.19 9.93 -17.56
N GLY A 6 -21.88 9.79 -17.80
CA GLY A 6 -21.10 10.72 -18.62
C GLY A 6 -20.23 11.72 -17.83
N GLN A 7 -20.27 11.73 -16.49
CA GLN A 7 -19.28 12.49 -15.73
C GLN A 7 -17.90 11.80 -15.77
N PRO A 8 -16.80 12.56 -15.97
CA PRO A 8 -15.47 12.00 -15.77
C PRO A 8 -15.33 11.52 -14.31
N PRO A 9 -14.50 10.50 -14.06
CA PRO A 9 -14.21 10.08 -12.71
C PRO A 9 -13.75 11.26 -11.85
N PRO A 10 -14.10 11.28 -10.55
CA PRO A 10 -13.60 12.32 -9.67
C PRO A 10 -12.07 12.25 -9.59
N PRO A 11 -11.38 13.38 -9.32
CA PRO A 11 -9.95 13.36 -9.13
C PRO A 11 -9.54 12.35 -8.05
N ASN A 12 -8.49 11.58 -8.31
CA ASN A 12 -7.95 10.56 -7.40
C ASN A 12 -8.94 9.42 -7.05
N ASP A 13 -9.88 9.12 -7.94
CA ASP A 13 -10.77 7.95 -7.82
C ASP A 13 -10.00 6.62 -7.82
N ASP A 14 -8.81 6.61 -8.42
CA ASP A 14 -7.88 5.48 -8.47
C ASP A 14 -7.19 5.20 -7.12
N LEU A 15 -7.22 6.13 -6.16
CA LEU A 15 -6.39 6.03 -4.95
C LEU A 15 -7.01 5.24 -3.80
N TRP A 16 -8.33 5.18 -3.69
CA TRP A 16 -8.99 4.68 -2.48
C TRP A 16 -10.02 3.59 -2.81
N ASP A 17 -9.54 2.36 -2.99
CA ASP A 17 -10.39 1.17 -3.10
C ASP A 17 -10.71 0.57 -1.72
N ASP A 18 -11.66 -0.37 -1.68
CA ASP A 18 -12.08 -1.03 -0.43
C ASP A 18 -10.96 -1.86 0.23
N ASN A 19 -9.90 -2.19 -0.52
CA ASN A 19 -8.76 -2.99 -0.07
C ASN A 19 -7.56 -2.14 0.42
N SER A 20 -7.64 -0.81 0.33
CA SER A 20 -6.55 0.13 0.60
C SER A 20 -6.64 0.82 1.97
N ASN A 21 -7.35 0.23 2.94
CA ASN A 21 -7.53 0.78 4.29
C ASN A 21 -6.29 0.65 5.21
N PHE A 22 -5.09 0.82 4.66
CA PHE A 22 -3.87 0.95 5.44
C PHE A 22 -3.73 2.40 5.91
N TYR A 23 -3.62 2.64 7.23
CA TYR A 23 -3.48 4.00 7.76
C TYR A 23 -2.22 4.72 7.21
N GLY A 24 -1.16 3.97 6.92
CA GLY A 24 0.05 4.49 6.25
C GLY A 24 -0.21 5.05 4.84
N LEU A 25 -1.13 4.46 4.07
CA LEU A 25 -1.55 5.04 2.79
C LEU A 25 -2.44 6.27 2.98
N ARG A 26 -3.38 6.22 3.94
CA ARG A 26 -4.28 7.35 4.24
C ARG A 26 -3.52 8.59 4.73
N ALA A 27 -2.39 8.40 5.41
CA ALA A 27 -1.51 9.49 5.83
C ALA A 27 -0.97 10.30 4.64
N LEU A 28 -0.88 9.70 3.44
CA LEU A 28 -0.44 10.37 2.21
C LEU A 28 -1.59 11.04 1.44
N SER A 29 -2.80 11.15 2.01
CA SER A 29 -3.97 11.69 1.31
C SER A 29 -3.82 13.15 0.83
N LEU A 30 -2.95 13.94 1.46
CA LEU A 30 -2.62 15.30 1.02
C LEU A 30 -1.62 15.33 -0.16
N VAL A 31 -1.01 14.20 -0.51
CA VAL A 31 -0.02 14.07 -1.60
C VAL A 31 -0.39 12.87 -2.49
N PRO A 32 -1.42 13.01 -3.35
CA PRO A 32 -1.96 11.92 -4.18
C PRO A 32 -0.92 11.15 -4.99
N ASP A 33 0.05 11.83 -5.58
CA ASP A 33 1.09 11.20 -6.40
C ASP A 33 2.01 10.31 -5.56
N ALA A 34 2.26 10.66 -4.29
CA ALA A 34 3.04 9.81 -3.39
C ALA A 34 2.33 8.49 -3.07
N VAL A 35 1.00 8.45 -3.11
CA VAL A 35 0.23 7.19 -2.98
C VAL A 35 0.50 6.27 -4.18
N ARG A 36 0.54 6.83 -5.40
CA ARG A 36 0.85 6.09 -6.63
C ARG A 36 2.28 5.57 -6.61
N ASP A 37 3.24 6.43 -6.26
CA ASP A 37 4.64 6.07 -6.15
C ASP A 37 4.87 4.99 -5.08
N LEU A 38 4.23 5.11 -3.92
CA LEU A 38 4.33 4.10 -2.86
C LEU A 38 3.78 2.75 -3.32
N ARG A 39 2.68 2.71 -4.08
CA ARG A 39 2.16 1.44 -4.66
C ARG A 39 3.17 0.80 -5.60
N ILE A 40 3.78 1.58 -6.48
CA ILE A 40 4.79 1.11 -7.43
C ILE A 40 6.01 0.57 -6.67
N LEU A 41 6.53 1.34 -5.71
CA LEU A 41 7.70 0.95 -4.93
C LEU A 41 7.42 -0.26 -4.04
N SER A 42 6.26 -0.33 -3.39
CA SER A 42 5.86 -1.46 -2.57
C SER A 42 5.79 -2.75 -3.41
N ALA A 43 5.16 -2.70 -4.58
CA ALA A 43 5.11 -3.85 -5.50
C ALA A 43 6.50 -4.30 -5.96
N ALA A 44 7.41 -3.35 -6.21
CA ALA A 44 8.76 -3.64 -6.68
C ALA A 44 9.70 -4.15 -5.57
N GLN A 45 9.62 -3.60 -4.36
CA GLN A 45 10.64 -3.80 -3.31
C GLN A 45 10.16 -4.58 -2.09
N TYR A 46 8.86 -4.54 -1.79
CA TYR A 46 8.26 -5.15 -0.61
C TYR A 46 7.25 -6.22 -1.05
N LEU A 47 5.96 -5.88 -1.04
CA LEU A 47 4.89 -6.64 -1.65
C LEU A 47 3.85 -5.72 -2.30
N PRO A 48 3.15 -6.18 -3.36
CA PRO A 48 1.98 -5.48 -3.88
C PRO A 48 0.90 -5.35 -2.80
N LEU A 49 0.29 -4.17 -2.64
CA LEU A 49 -0.64 -3.91 -1.53
C LEU A 49 -1.90 -4.80 -1.56
N ASP A 50 -2.33 -5.23 -2.74
CA ASP A 50 -3.43 -6.20 -2.93
C ASP A 50 -3.09 -7.62 -2.43
N LYS A 51 -1.81 -7.89 -2.15
CA LYS A 51 -1.31 -9.15 -1.57
C LYS A 51 -1.00 -9.07 -0.08
N ALA A 52 -1.26 -7.93 0.57
CA ALA A 52 -0.93 -7.77 1.99
C ALA A 52 -1.64 -8.78 2.91
N GLY A 53 -2.87 -9.19 2.58
CA GLY A 53 -3.60 -10.24 3.30
C GLY A 53 -3.24 -11.67 2.89
N ASP A 54 -2.46 -11.85 1.82
CA ASP A 54 -2.03 -13.16 1.35
C ASP A 54 -0.68 -13.52 2.01
N PHE A 55 -0.75 -14.33 3.07
CA PHE A 55 0.44 -14.80 3.78
C PHE A 55 1.19 -15.90 3.03
N ALA A 56 0.60 -16.50 1.99
CA ALA A 56 1.24 -17.49 1.15
C ALA A 56 1.96 -16.88 -0.07
N TYR A 57 1.79 -15.57 -0.32
CA TYR A 57 2.49 -14.86 -1.38
C TYR A 57 4.01 -14.89 -1.18
N ARG A 58 4.75 -15.18 -2.26
CA ARG A 58 6.22 -15.30 -2.23
C ARG A 58 6.86 -14.57 -3.42
N ARG A 59 8.09 -14.10 -3.19
CA ARG A 59 8.98 -13.55 -4.22
C ARG A 59 10.35 -14.26 -4.15
N ALA A 60 11.45 -13.52 -4.31
CA ALA A 60 12.79 -14.02 -4.00
C ALA A 60 12.95 -14.36 -2.50
N LEU A 61 12.27 -13.59 -1.64
CA LEU A 61 12.10 -13.88 -0.22
C LEU A 61 10.66 -14.31 0.05
N GLY A 62 10.46 -15.27 0.95
CA GLY A 62 9.16 -15.64 1.48
C GLY A 62 8.57 -14.55 2.36
N ARG A 63 7.25 -14.56 2.55
CA ARG A 63 6.54 -13.57 3.39
C ARG A 63 7.15 -13.47 4.78
N GLU A 64 7.41 -14.61 5.40
CA GLU A 64 8.04 -14.75 6.71
C GLU A 64 9.43 -14.08 6.80
N GLN A 65 10.22 -14.14 5.73
CA GLN A 65 11.56 -13.56 5.68
C GLN A 65 11.49 -12.04 5.52
N VAL A 66 10.58 -11.56 4.66
CA VAL A 66 10.36 -10.13 4.43
C VAL A 66 9.87 -9.44 5.70
N GLU A 67 8.89 -10.02 6.39
CA GLU A 67 8.34 -9.45 7.63
C GLU A 67 9.37 -9.49 8.78
N LEU A 68 10.24 -10.50 8.84
CA LEU A 68 11.35 -10.53 9.81
C LEU A 68 12.34 -9.37 9.57
N LEU A 69 12.67 -9.09 8.31
CA LEU A 69 13.51 -7.94 7.96
C LEU A 69 12.82 -6.63 8.29
N ALA A 70 11.54 -6.47 7.93
CA ALA A 70 10.75 -5.28 8.23
C ALA A 70 10.69 -5.02 9.74
N GLY A 71 10.33 -6.03 10.55
CA GLY A 71 10.28 -5.92 12.00
C GLY A 71 11.63 -5.59 12.63
N ARG A 72 12.73 -6.17 12.13
CA ARG A 72 14.08 -5.84 12.63
C ARG A 72 14.48 -4.41 12.30
N VAL A 73 14.19 -3.94 11.09
CA VAL A 73 14.48 -2.56 10.66
C VAL A 73 13.65 -1.58 11.50
N SER A 74 12.35 -1.84 11.69
CA SER A 74 11.48 -1.01 12.53
C SER A 74 11.96 -0.94 13.97
N ALA A 75 12.38 -2.07 14.55
CA ALA A 75 12.90 -2.11 15.93
C ALA A 75 14.21 -1.32 16.11
N ILE A 76 15.11 -1.35 15.12
CA ILE A 76 16.35 -0.54 15.15
C ILE A 76 16.04 0.96 15.05
N ASN A 77 14.97 1.33 14.32
CA ASN A 77 14.60 2.72 14.09
C ASN A 77 13.52 3.24 15.07
N GLU A 78 13.18 2.48 16.11
CA GLU A 78 12.11 2.82 17.07
C GLU A 78 10.78 3.20 16.37
N CYS A 79 10.49 2.55 15.24
CA CYS A 79 9.28 2.81 14.45
C CYS A 79 8.07 2.11 15.10
N PHE A 80 7.16 2.90 15.65
CA PHE A 80 5.96 2.41 16.36
C PHE A 80 4.89 1.83 15.44
N TYR A 81 4.71 2.43 14.26
CA TYR A 81 3.71 2.04 13.27
C TYR A 81 4.15 0.77 12.54
#